data_AF-A0A1I8B5M9-F1
#
_entry.id   AF-A0A1I8B5M9-F1
#
_cell.length_a   1.000
_cell.length_b   1.000
_cell.length_c   1.000
_cell.angle_alpha   90.00
_cell.angle_beta   90.00
_cell.angle_gamma   90.00
#
_symmetry.space_group_name_H-M   'P 1'
#
loop_
_entity.id
_entity.type
_entity.pdbx_description
1 polymer ?
#
loop_
_entity_poly.entity_id
_entity_poly.type
_entity_poly.pdbx_seq_one_letter_code
_entity_poly.pdbx_strand_id
1 'polypeptide(L)'
;MANSSTSNNSYSYQFNQNNCGKRRRTLASEMDQTSREMDLIRDKFNLQNSLMEQFNENKRIVDANNKLNELLEKTKIEKEIYKNENEKNLKEMSKLQKEYLNQFNGQSELINKNTVISIKLDFMRTKMLKREKEKELNLIEMCKLKKENEKFKEENEYLENEKTKVAEELKDLKNNFTKLKEENEVNKKEMIKLKEENELNIKEKNKIQKEMFNLNKEKKVFIDANNQRLIEIKFLNSDMEKLKKESDEKMKKMSEESLKLNKENEKILKEKIQLIKERENFRIEIFKIKGEMNLNIKNLAEYKKGSYVGIGFYNITTRLSINNSSNTLWNVGEDELTCYESSWKDKDVFGCGVVFPSWKDNKVLPYMFFTKNGEIIGKKFPLSEEDDNLRPFFELLSCSIEINFGNDLVNKPFRYNIYNHI
;
A
#
# COMPACT_ATOMS: atom_id res chain seq x y z
N MET A 1 -10.67 173.82 -9.16
CA MET A 1 -11.21 175.19 -9.26
C MET A 1 -11.47 175.63 -7.83
N ALA A 2 -10.69 176.48 -7.17
CA ALA A 2 -10.20 177.83 -7.48
C ALA A 2 -10.96 178.88 -6.65
N ASN A 3 -10.24 179.51 -5.71
CA ASN A 3 -10.29 180.95 -5.33
C ASN A 3 -11.57 181.51 -4.66
N SER A 4 -11.56 182.59 -3.84
CA SER A 4 -10.49 183.28 -3.09
C SER A 4 -11.09 184.34 -2.12
N SER A 5 -10.30 184.71 -1.10
CA SER A 5 -10.26 185.97 -0.29
C SER A 5 -10.63 187.28 -1.04
N THR A 6 -11.03 188.42 -0.42
CA THR A 6 -10.37 189.34 0.57
C THR A 6 -11.42 190.32 1.18
N SER A 7 -11.31 191.01 2.34
CA SER A 7 -10.40 192.11 2.82
C SER A 7 -10.35 193.36 1.88
N ASN A 8 -10.18 194.64 2.26
CA ASN A 8 -9.82 195.36 3.52
C ASN A 8 -9.99 196.92 3.35
N ASN A 9 -10.15 197.72 4.44
CA ASN A 9 -9.61 199.11 4.67
C ASN A 9 -9.88 200.31 3.66
N SER A 10 -9.69 201.63 3.93
CA SER A 10 -9.48 202.51 5.13
C SER A 10 -9.32 204.02 4.75
N TYR A 11 -9.46 204.97 5.72
CA TYR A 11 -8.88 206.35 5.76
C TYR A 11 -9.30 207.39 4.66
N SER A 12 -9.07 208.72 4.72
CA SER A 12 -9.08 209.79 5.76
C SER A 12 -8.72 211.17 5.11
N TYR A 13 -9.21 212.33 5.58
CA TYR A 13 -8.45 213.60 5.87
C TYR A 13 -9.35 214.86 6.09
N GLN A 14 -8.71 216.00 6.40
CA GLN A 14 -9.21 217.19 7.14
C GLN A 14 -9.67 218.37 6.25
N PHE A 15 -10.37 219.35 6.86
CA PHE A 15 -10.27 220.85 6.75
C PHE A 15 -11.64 221.58 6.90
N ASN A 16 -11.67 222.92 6.97
CA ASN A 16 -11.68 223.67 8.24
C ASN A 16 -12.40 225.05 8.12
N GLN A 17 -12.67 225.69 9.27
CA GLN A 17 -12.88 227.13 9.53
C GLN A 17 -14.15 227.90 9.08
N ASN A 18 -14.79 228.48 10.10
CA ASN A 18 -15.34 229.86 10.22
C ASN A 18 -16.84 230.19 9.99
N ASN A 19 -17.39 230.75 11.08
CA ASN A 19 -18.31 231.89 11.18
C ASN A 19 -19.83 231.78 10.93
N CYS A 20 -20.53 232.58 11.76
CA CYS A 20 -21.96 232.90 11.80
C CYS A 20 -22.93 231.73 12.05
N GLY A 21 -23.83 231.76 13.04
CA GLY A 21 -24.21 232.87 13.92
C GLY A 21 -25.70 233.22 13.78
N LYS A 22 -26.55 232.54 14.58
CA LYS A 22 -27.91 232.98 14.96
C LYS A 22 -28.88 233.38 13.82
N ARG A 23 -29.47 232.38 13.13
CA ARG A 23 -30.92 232.37 12.81
C ARG A 23 -31.53 230.95 12.90
N ARG A 24 -31.20 230.25 13.99
CA ARG A 24 -31.90 229.01 14.43
C ARG A 24 -33.40 229.31 14.66
N ARG A 25 -34.29 228.80 13.79
CA ARG A 25 -35.58 228.13 14.18
C ARG A 25 -36.54 227.67 13.05
N THR A 26 -36.26 227.88 11.76
CA THR A 26 -37.34 227.76 10.72
C THR A 26 -37.10 226.80 9.54
N LEU A 27 -36.05 225.97 9.53
CA LEU A 27 -35.79 225.00 8.44
C LEU A 27 -35.69 223.53 8.92
N ALA A 28 -35.90 223.27 10.21
CA ALA A 28 -35.77 221.93 10.79
C ALA A 28 -36.97 221.01 10.52
N SER A 29 -38.09 221.53 9.98
CA SER A 29 -39.30 220.72 9.69
C SER A 29 -39.25 220.00 8.35
N GLU A 30 -38.47 220.48 7.37
CA GLU A 30 -38.46 219.89 6.02
C GLU A 30 -37.50 218.70 5.92
N MET A 31 -36.34 218.75 6.58
CA MET A 31 -35.42 217.59 6.67
C MET A 31 -36.05 216.38 7.39
N ASP A 32 -36.94 216.63 8.34
CA ASP A 32 -37.59 215.59 9.16
C ASP A 32 -38.68 214.82 8.39
N GLN A 33 -39.12 215.34 7.25
CA GLN A 33 -40.03 214.66 6.33
C GLN A 33 -39.25 213.77 5.34
N THR A 34 -38.15 214.25 4.77
CA THR A 34 -37.30 213.47 3.85
C THR A 34 -36.66 212.25 4.53
N SER A 35 -36.30 212.35 5.82
CA SER A 35 -35.76 211.20 6.55
C SER A 35 -36.77 210.05 6.67
N ARG A 36 -38.04 210.37 6.93
CA ARG A 36 -39.11 209.35 7.06
C ARG A 36 -39.41 208.66 5.74
N GLU A 37 -39.34 209.37 4.62
CA GLU A 37 -39.50 208.78 3.29
C GLU A 37 -38.35 207.83 2.94
N MET A 38 -37.12 208.18 3.29
CA MET A 38 -35.94 207.32 3.09
C MET A 38 -35.98 206.04 3.92
N ASP A 39 -36.47 206.10 5.16
CA ASP A 39 -36.68 204.91 5.99
C ASP A 39 -37.80 204.02 5.43
N LEU A 40 -38.91 204.61 4.96
CA LEU A 40 -39.99 203.88 4.26
C LEU A 40 -39.53 203.18 2.98
N ILE A 41 -38.61 203.78 2.23
CA ILE A 41 -37.99 203.15 1.05
C ILE A 41 -37.08 201.99 1.47
N ARG A 42 -36.28 202.17 2.53
CA ARG A 42 -35.40 201.13 3.07
C ARG A 42 -36.20 199.91 3.55
N ASP A 43 -37.29 200.14 4.27
CA ASP A 43 -38.17 199.07 4.77
C ASP A 43 -38.86 198.30 3.64
N LYS A 44 -39.32 198.99 2.58
CA LYS A 44 -39.82 198.32 1.37
C LYS A 44 -38.77 197.46 0.69
N PHE A 45 -37.53 197.94 0.57
CA PHE A 45 -36.44 197.19 -0.05
C PHE A 45 -36.05 195.95 0.77
N ASN A 46 -36.00 196.09 2.10
CA ASN A 46 -35.77 194.97 3.02
C ASN A 46 -36.88 193.92 2.95
N LEU A 47 -38.15 194.35 2.92
CA LEU A 47 -39.30 193.45 2.76
C LEU A 47 -39.27 192.70 1.42
N GLN A 48 -38.88 193.38 0.34
CA GLN A 48 -38.79 192.79 -1.00
C GLN A 48 -37.67 191.74 -1.10
N ASN A 49 -36.51 191.97 -0.45
CA ASN A 49 -35.46 190.97 -0.33
C ASN A 49 -35.90 189.78 0.53
N SER A 50 -36.59 190.01 1.65
CA SER A 50 -37.11 188.94 2.51
C SER A 50 -38.13 188.05 1.78
N LEU A 51 -39.02 188.64 0.96
CA LEU A 51 -39.92 187.87 0.10
C LEU A 51 -39.16 187.03 -0.94
N MET A 52 -38.08 187.56 -1.51
CA MET A 52 -37.27 186.85 -2.50
C MET A 52 -36.51 185.66 -1.88
N GLU A 53 -36.03 185.81 -0.65
CA GLU A 53 -35.44 184.71 0.14
C GLU A 53 -36.49 183.62 0.44
N GLN A 54 -37.69 184.01 0.91
CA GLN A 54 -38.79 183.05 1.14
C GLN A 54 -39.21 182.32 -0.14
N PHE A 55 -39.23 183.00 -1.29
CA PHE A 55 -39.57 182.37 -2.57
C PHE A 55 -38.52 181.34 -3.02
N ASN A 56 -37.24 181.66 -2.83
CA ASN A 56 -36.14 180.74 -3.10
C ASN A 56 -36.15 179.53 -2.14
N GLU A 57 -36.51 179.73 -0.88
CA GLU A 57 -36.60 178.64 0.09
C GLU A 57 -37.82 177.72 -0.20
N ASN A 58 -38.97 178.29 -0.55
CA ASN A 58 -40.13 177.52 -1.01
C ASN A 58 -39.81 176.69 -2.27
N LYS A 59 -39.01 177.25 -3.20
CA LYS A 59 -38.54 176.49 -4.38
C LYS A 59 -37.68 175.29 -3.96
N ARG A 60 -36.73 175.46 -3.03
CA ARG A 60 -35.93 174.36 -2.47
C ARG A 60 -36.80 173.28 -1.80
N ILE A 61 -37.84 173.68 -1.08
CA ILE A 61 -38.80 172.75 -0.43
C ILE A 61 -39.57 171.93 -1.49
N VAL A 62 -40.02 172.56 -2.57
CA VAL A 62 -40.69 171.85 -3.69
C VAL A 62 -39.73 170.89 -4.38
N ASP A 63 -38.49 171.31 -4.68
CA ASP A 63 -37.47 170.45 -5.28
C ASP A 63 -37.11 169.26 -4.36
N ALA A 64 -37.04 169.47 -3.05
CA ALA A 64 -36.82 168.42 -2.07
C ALA A 64 -37.99 167.44 -1.96
N ASN A 65 -39.24 167.91 -1.97
CA ASN A 65 -40.44 167.07 -1.94
C ASN A 65 -40.58 166.21 -3.21
N ASN A 66 -40.26 166.76 -4.38
CA ASN A 66 -40.21 165.99 -5.63
C ASN A 66 -39.18 164.85 -5.53
N LYS A 67 -38.00 165.14 -4.99
CA LYS A 67 -36.92 164.16 -4.77
C LYS A 67 -37.29 163.09 -3.73
N LEU A 68 -38.06 163.46 -2.70
CA LEU A 68 -38.59 162.53 -1.71
C LEU A 68 -39.62 161.57 -2.34
N ASN A 69 -40.50 162.06 -3.22
CA ASN A 69 -41.44 161.22 -3.97
C ASN A 69 -40.74 160.24 -4.91
N GLU A 70 -39.69 160.66 -5.63
CA GLU A 70 -38.87 159.73 -6.44
C GLU A 70 -38.25 158.61 -5.58
N LEU A 71 -37.74 158.94 -4.38
CA LEU A 71 -37.20 157.95 -3.46
C LEU A 71 -38.29 157.01 -2.93
N LEU A 72 -39.48 157.53 -2.62
CA LEU A 72 -40.62 156.73 -2.15
C LEU A 72 -41.07 155.70 -3.21
N GLU A 73 -41.18 156.11 -4.48
CA GLU A 73 -41.53 155.20 -5.57
C GLU A 73 -40.43 154.16 -5.83
N LYS A 74 -39.14 154.54 -5.78
CA LYS A 74 -38.02 153.58 -5.82
C LYS A 74 -38.13 152.55 -4.70
N THR A 75 -38.39 152.96 -3.46
CA THR A 75 -38.55 152.05 -2.33
C THR A 75 -39.76 151.11 -2.47
N LYS A 76 -40.85 151.55 -3.12
CA LYS A 76 -41.99 150.66 -3.45
C LYS A 76 -41.58 149.59 -4.46
N ILE A 77 -40.92 150.01 -5.55
CA ILE A 77 -40.43 149.09 -6.59
C ILE A 77 -39.44 148.07 -6.00
N GLU A 78 -38.49 148.51 -5.17
CA GLU A 78 -37.54 147.62 -4.48
C GLU A 78 -38.26 146.60 -3.58
N LYS A 79 -39.26 147.02 -2.80
CA LYS A 79 -40.07 146.11 -1.97
C LYS A 79 -40.85 145.09 -2.80
N GLU A 80 -41.36 145.48 -3.96
CA GLU A 80 -42.08 144.58 -4.87
C GLU A 80 -41.13 143.58 -5.54
N ILE A 81 -39.92 144.01 -5.92
CA ILE A 81 -38.84 143.12 -6.38
C ILE A 81 -38.48 142.10 -5.29
N TYR A 82 -38.19 142.54 -4.06
CA TYR A 82 -37.88 141.66 -2.93
C TYR A 82 -39.02 140.68 -2.61
N LYS A 83 -40.28 141.10 -2.73
CA LYS A 83 -41.44 140.23 -2.53
C LYS A 83 -41.53 139.15 -3.61
N ASN A 84 -41.37 139.52 -4.88
CA ASN A 84 -41.39 138.60 -6.02
C ASN A 84 -40.21 137.61 -5.98
N GLU A 85 -39.03 138.09 -5.56
CA GLU A 85 -37.84 137.25 -5.38
C GLU A 85 -38.01 136.26 -4.21
N ASN A 86 -38.56 136.71 -3.08
CA ASN A 86 -38.92 135.79 -1.98
C ASN A 86 -39.97 134.75 -2.39
N GLU A 87 -40.99 135.13 -3.17
CA GLU A 87 -41.99 134.17 -3.66
C GLU A 87 -41.39 133.16 -4.64
N LYS A 88 -40.46 133.60 -5.51
CA LYS A 88 -39.67 132.72 -6.39
C LYS A 88 -38.81 131.75 -5.56
N ASN A 89 -38.07 132.26 -4.58
CA ASN A 89 -37.23 131.45 -3.68
C ASN A 89 -38.07 130.43 -2.88
N LEU A 90 -39.27 130.80 -2.44
CA LEU A 90 -40.19 129.90 -1.73
C LEU A 90 -40.70 128.78 -2.65
N LYS A 91 -41.02 129.08 -3.92
CA LYS A 91 -41.40 128.07 -4.93
C LYS A 91 -40.23 127.15 -5.26
N GLU A 92 -39.03 127.68 -5.36
CA GLU A 92 -37.80 126.92 -5.64
C GLU A 92 -37.42 126.01 -4.46
N MET A 93 -37.48 126.51 -3.22
CA MET A 93 -37.33 125.69 -2.01
C MET A 93 -38.39 124.58 -1.92
N SER A 94 -39.66 124.89 -2.25
CA SER A 94 -40.73 123.89 -2.28
C SER A 94 -40.47 122.79 -3.32
N LYS A 95 -39.90 123.17 -4.48
CA LYS A 95 -39.50 122.23 -5.53
C LYS A 95 -38.34 121.36 -5.06
N LEU A 96 -37.29 121.95 -4.47
CA LEU A 96 -36.13 121.25 -3.93
C LEU A 96 -36.51 120.28 -2.80
N GLN A 97 -37.41 120.66 -1.89
CA GLN A 97 -37.95 119.77 -0.86
C GLN A 97 -38.67 118.55 -1.47
N LYS A 98 -39.44 118.76 -2.54
CA LYS A 98 -40.13 117.67 -3.25
C LYS A 98 -39.14 116.77 -4.00
N GLU A 99 -38.12 117.34 -4.64
CA GLU A 99 -37.05 116.59 -5.30
C GLU A 99 -36.23 115.77 -4.29
N TYR A 100 -35.87 116.35 -3.13
CA TYR A 100 -35.19 115.66 -2.04
C TYR A 100 -36.03 114.52 -1.45
N LEU A 101 -37.33 114.75 -1.20
CA LEU A 101 -38.23 113.71 -0.70
C LEU A 101 -38.39 112.56 -1.70
N ASN A 102 -38.46 112.87 -3.01
CA ASN A 102 -38.48 111.85 -4.07
C ASN A 102 -37.17 111.05 -4.12
N GLN A 103 -36.01 111.71 -3.98
CA GLN A 103 -34.71 111.02 -3.89
C GLN A 103 -34.61 110.13 -2.65
N PHE A 104 -35.05 110.62 -1.48
CA PHE A 104 -35.07 109.85 -0.23
C PHE A 104 -35.97 108.61 -0.34
N ASN A 105 -37.18 108.76 -0.89
CA ASN A 105 -38.09 107.65 -1.14
C ASN A 105 -37.49 106.64 -2.14
N GLY A 106 -36.84 107.13 -3.21
CA GLY A 106 -36.12 106.29 -4.18
C GLY A 106 -34.96 105.51 -3.54
N GLN A 107 -34.19 106.13 -2.65
CA GLN A 107 -33.14 105.45 -1.88
C GLN A 107 -33.72 104.40 -0.92
N SER A 108 -34.82 104.71 -0.22
CA SER A 108 -35.52 103.78 0.66
C SER A 108 -36.04 102.55 -0.10
N GLU A 109 -36.65 102.75 -1.29
CA GLU A 109 -37.01 101.66 -2.19
C GLU A 109 -35.79 100.82 -2.63
N LEU A 110 -34.67 101.47 -2.96
CA LEU A 110 -33.45 100.78 -3.39
C LEU A 110 -32.86 99.93 -2.25
N ILE A 111 -32.84 100.46 -1.03
CA ILE A 111 -32.42 99.75 0.18
C ILE A 111 -33.34 98.54 0.41
N ASN A 112 -34.66 98.71 0.34
CA ASN A 112 -35.61 97.59 0.51
C ASN A 112 -35.42 96.51 -0.56
N LYS A 113 -35.23 96.89 -1.84
CA LYS A 113 -34.93 95.95 -2.93
C LYS A 113 -33.61 95.20 -2.69
N ASN A 114 -32.56 95.90 -2.25
CA ASN A 114 -31.27 95.29 -1.91
C ASN A 114 -31.37 94.33 -0.70
N THR A 115 -32.12 94.68 0.34
CA THR A 115 -32.38 93.81 1.50
C THR A 115 -33.09 92.51 1.07
N VAL A 116 -34.13 92.61 0.23
CA VAL A 116 -34.84 91.44 -0.33
C VAL A 116 -33.90 90.58 -1.19
N ILE A 117 -33.03 91.19 -1.99
CA ILE A 117 -32.01 90.47 -2.78
C ILE A 117 -31.01 89.75 -1.86
N SER A 118 -30.53 90.39 -0.80
CA SER A 118 -29.61 89.78 0.18
C SER A 118 -30.24 88.56 0.87
N ILE A 119 -31.46 88.69 1.39
CA ILE A 119 -32.21 87.58 2.01
C ILE A 119 -32.37 86.41 1.03
N LYS A 120 -32.67 86.71 -0.25
CA LYS A 120 -32.82 85.68 -1.29
C LYS A 120 -31.49 85.00 -1.62
N LEU A 121 -30.38 85.74 -1.64
CA LEU A 121 -29.03 85.19 -1.84
C LEU A 121 -28.62 84.28 -0.68
N ASP A 122 -28.86 84.67 0.57
CA ASP A 122 -28.50 83.87 1.74
C ASP A 122 -29.37 82.61 1.87
N PHE A 123 -30.66 82.69 1.53
CA PHE A 123 -31.51 81.50 1.37
C PHE A 123 -30.97 80.54 0.29
N MET A 124 -30.53 81.06 -0.87
CA MET A 124 -29.93 80.25 -1.93
C MET A 124 -28.60 79.62 -1.49
N ARG A 125 -27.72 80.36 -0.81
CA ARG A 125 -26.48 79.83 -0.20
C ARG A 125 -26.77 78.69 0.75
N THR A 126 -27.72 78.87 1.67
CA THR A 126 -28.13 77.84 2.64
C THR A 126 -28.66 76.57 1.95
N LYS A 127 -29.45 76.74 0.87
CA LYS A 127 -29.95 75.63 0.05
C LYS A 127 -28.85 74.91 -0.74
N MET A 128 -27.81 75.61 -1.19
CA MET A 128 -26.63 75.00 -1.82
C MET A 128 -25.81 74.21 -0.79
N LEU A 129 -25.47 74.81 0.35
CA LEU A 129 -24.76 74.15 1.45
C LEU A 129 -25.46 72.88 1.94
N LYS A 130 -26.80 72.88 2.01
CA LYS A 130 -27.57 71.67 2.38
C LYS A 130 -27.39 70.55 1.34
N ARG A 131 -27.49 70.88 0.05
CA ARG A 131 -27.28 69.91 -1.05
C ARG A 131 -25.84 69.40 -1.13
N GLU A 132 -24.87 70.22 -0.75
CA GLU A 132 -23.45 69.86 -0.73
C GLU A 132 -23.16 68.84 0.38
N LYS A 133 -23.65 69.09 1.60
CA LYS A 133 -23.61 68.12 2.71
C LYS A 133 -24.34 66.81 2.39
N GLU A 134 -25.47 66.89 1.67
CA GLU A 134 -26.23 65.72 1.22
C GLU A 134 -25.43 64.88 0.21
N LYS A 135 -24.74 65.53 -0.75
CA LYS A 135 -23.81 64.83 -1.66
C LYS A 135 -22.64 64.19 -0.91
N GLU A 136 -22.08 64.87 0.08
CA GLU A 136 -20.96 64.37 0.89
C GLU A 136 -21.37 63.14 1.71
N LEU A 137 -22.55 63.17 2.34
CA LEU A 137 -23.14 62.01 3.04
C LEU A 137 -23.36 60.83 2.08
N ASN A 138 -23.96 61.06 0.92
CA ASN A 138 -24.19 60.03 -0.09
C ASN A 138 -22.85 59.44 -0.60
N LEU A 139 -21.80 60.25 -0.72
CA LEU A 139 -20.46 59.78 -1.10
C LEU A 139 -19.85 58.89 -0.01
N ILE A 140 -19.99 59.26 1.26
CA ILE A 140 -19.54 58.46 2.42
C ILE A 140 -20.27 57.11 2.46
N GLU A 141 -21.59 57.11 2.26
CA GLU A 141 -22.40 55.90 2.25
C GLU A 141 -22.04 54.97 1.07
N MET A 142 -21.89 55.52 -0.14
CA MET A 142 -21.43 54.77 -1.30
C MET A 142 -20.02 54.17 -1.10
N CYS A 143 -19.14 54.87 -0.37
CA CYS A 143 -17.83 54.33 0.03
C CYS A 143 -17.91 53.19 1.07
N LYS A 144 -18.91 53.19 1.97
CA LYS A 144 -19.16 52.06 2.87
C LYS A 144 -19.65 50.84 2.08
N LEU A 145 -20.67 51.04 1.24
CA LEU A 145 -21.25 49.98 0.40
C LEU A 145 -20.20 49.35 -0.54
N LYS A 146 -19.26 50.12 -1.07
CA LYS A 146 -18.12 49.58 -1.84
C LYS A 146 -17.25 48.62 -1.01
N LYS A 147 -16.88 49.00 0.22
CA LYS A 147 -16.07 48.16 1.11
C LYS A 147 -16.80 46.90 1.57
N GLU A 148 -18.11 46.98 1.78
CA GLU A 148 -18.95 45.81 2.07
C GLU A 148 -19.03 44.87 0.86
N ASN A 149 -19.19 45.41 -0.35
CA ASN A 149 -19.19 44.63 -1.60
C ASN A 149 -17.81 44.01 -1.92
N GLU A 150 -16.71 44.63 -1.52
CA GLU A 150 -15.36 44.04 -1.58
C GLU A 150 -15.23 42.85 -0.62
N LYS A 151 -15.66 43.00 0.64
CA LYS A 151 -15.71 41.88 1.60
C LYS A 151 -16.58 40.71 1.11
N PHE A 152 -17.76 40.99 0.56
CA PHE A 152 -18.62 39.94 0.01
C PHE A 152 -17.97 39.21 -1.17
N LYS A 153 -17.10 39.86 -1.95
CA LYS A 153 -16.33 39.15 -2.99
C LYS A 153 -15.27 38.24 -2.38
N GLU A 154 -14.53 38.72 -1.38
CA GLU A 154 -13.51 37.93 -0.67
C GLU A 154 -14.13 36.69 0.01
N GLU A 155 -15.27 36.87 0.70
CA GLU A 155 -16.04 35.77 1.31
C GLU A 155 -16.55 34.76 0.26
N ASN A 156 -17.05 35.24 -0.89
CA ASN A 156 -17.58 34.37 -1.93
C ASN A 156 -16.48 33.61 -2.70
N GLU A 157 -15.30 34.22 -2.87
CA GLU A 157 -14.11 33.55 -3.40
C GLU A 157 -13.60 32.47 -2.43
N TYR A 158 -13.57 32.77 -1.13
CA TYR A 158 -13.26 31.78 -0.08
C TYR A 158 -14.25 30.60 -0.09
N LEU A 159 -15.56 30.86 -0.23
CA LEU A 159 -16.58 29.82 -0.29
C LEU A 159 -16.49 28.92 -1.52
N GLU A 160 -16.13 29.44 -2.70
CA GLU A 160 -15.88 28.60 -3.89
C GLU A 160 -14.60 27.75 -3.73
N ASN A 161 -13.57 28.25 -3.05
CA ASN A 161 -12.36 27.48 -2.72
C ASN A 161 -12.65 26.35 -1.71
N GLU A 162 -13.46 26.60 -0.67
CA GLU A 162 -13.96 25.55 0.23
C GLU A 162 -14.82 24.52 -0.52
N LYS A 163 -15.75 24.97 -1.37
CA LYS A 163 -16.66 24.11 -2.16
C LYS A 163 -15.91 23.20 -3.14
N THR A 164 -14.85 23.69 -3.78
CA THR A 164 -14.00 22.90 -4.66
C THR A 164 -13.20 21.85 -3.88
N LYS A 165 -12.61 22.22 -2.74
CA LYS A 165 -11.93 21.28 -1.83
C LYS A 165 -12.87 20.16 -1.34
N VAL A 166 -14.08 20.50 -0.89
CA VAL A 166 -15.09 19.50 -0.46
C VAL A 166 -15.50 18.57 -1.63
N ALA A 167 -15.53 19.08 -2.86
CA ALA A 167 -15.81 18.25 -4.03
C ALA A 167 -14.68 17.25 -4.34
N GLU A 168 -13.42 17.61 -4.08
CA GLU A 168 -12.28 16.69 -4.18
C GLU A 168 -12.32 15.64 -3.06
N GLU A 169 -12.56 16.02 -1.81
CA GLU A 169 -12.72 15.09 -0.69
C GLU A 169 -13.87 14.08 -0.93
N LEU A 170 -15.00 14.52 -1.49
CA LEU A 170 -16.11 13.64 -1.88
C LEU A 170 -15.74 12.68 -3.02
N LYS A 171 -14.90 13.11 -3.97
CA LYS A 171 -14.41 12.27 -5.07
C LYS A 171 -13.50 11.17 -4.55
N ASP A 172 -12.59 11.49 -3.64
CA ASP A 172 -11.70 10.50 -3.02
C ASP A 172 -12.45 9.54 -2.09
N LEU A 173 -13.41 10.03 -1.32
CA LEU A 173 -14.30 9.18 -0.51
C LEU A 173 -15.08 8.19 -1.39
N LYS A 174 -15.60 8.64 -2.54
CA LYS A 174 -16.30 7.78 -3.51
C LYS A 174 -15.37 6.73 -4.13
N ASN A 175 -14.12 7.09 -4.43
CA ASN A 175 -13.11 6.15 -4.93
C ASN A 175 -12.79 5.07 -3.88
N ASN A 176 -12.60 5.47 -2.62
CA ASN A 176 -12.34 4.55 -1.51
C ASN A 176 -13.53 3.62 -1.22
N PHE A 177 -14.77 4.14 -1.26
CA PHE A 177 -15.98 3.33 -1.14
C PHE A 177 -16.09 2.29 -2.26
N THR A 178 -15.67 2.64 -3.49
CA THR A 178 -15.67 1.71 -4.62
C THR A 178 -14.66 0.57 -4.41
N LYS A 179 -13.43 0.88 -3.97
CA LYS A 179 -12.42 -0.14 -3.61
C LYS A 179 -12.90 -1.08 -2.49
N LEU A 180 -13.44 -0.53 -1.40
CA LEU A 180 -13.98 -1.32 -0.29
C LEU A 180 -15.13 -2.24 -0.73
N LYS A 181 -15.93 -1.83 -1.70
CA LYS A 181 -17.00 -2.66 -2.28
C LYS A 181 -16.44 -3.83 -3.10
N GLU A 182 -15.36 -3.61 -3.84
CA GLU A 182 -14.65 -4.65 -4.60
C GLU A 182 -13.98 -5.66 -3.65
N GLU A 183 -13.26 -5.17 -2.63
CA GLU A 183 -12.65 -6.01 -1.58
C GLU A 183 -13.70 -6.87 -0.85
N ASN A 184 -14.85 -6.30 -0.50
CA ASN A 184 -15.93 -7.03 0.16
C ASN A 184 -16.51 -8.16 -0.73
N GLU A 185 -16.64 -7.95 -2.04
CA GLU A 185 -17.05 -9.02 -2.97
C GLU A 185 -15.96 -10.08 -3.19
N VAL A 186 -14.67 -9.74 -3.07
CA VAL A 186 -13.59 -10.74 -3.03
C VAL A 186 -13.66 -11.57 -1.75
N ASN A 187 -13.71 -10.93 -0.58
CA ASN A 187 -13.81 -11.59 0.72
C ASN A 187 -15.03 -12.52 0.81
N LYS A 188 -16.17 -12.10 0.24
CA LYS A 188 -17.40 -12.92 0.17
C LYS A 188 -17.24 -14.18 -0.68
N LYS A 189 -16.50 -14.11 -1.80
CA LYS A 189 -16.17 -15.29 -2.63
C LYS A 189 -15.20 -16.22 -1.92
N GLU A 190 -14.21 -15.68 -1.20
CA GLU A 190 -13.27 -16.47 -0.41
C GLU A 190 -13.96 -17.19 0.75
N MET A 191 -14.86 -16.51 1.46
CA MET A 191 -15.67 -17.12 2.53
C MET A 191 -16.62 -18.22 2.02
N ILE A 192 -17.05 -18.16 0.75
CA ILE A 192 -17.80 -19.27 0.12
C ILE A 192 -16.88 -20.48 -0.11
N LYS A 193 -15.69 -20.28 -0.69
CA LYS A 193 -14.70 -21.36 -0.88
C LYS A 193 -14.33 -22.06 0.43
N LEU A 194 -14.07 -21.28 1.48
CA LEU A 194 -13.74 -21.82 2.82
C LEU A 194 -14.89 -22.64 3.43
N LYS A 195 -16.15 -22.28 3.12
CA LYS A 195 -17.32 -23.10 3.53
C LYS A 195 -17.37 -24.42 2.77
N GLU A 196 -17.18 -24.38 1.45
CA GLU A 196 -17.16 -25.58 0.60
C GLU A 196 -16.04 -26.55 1.01
N GLU A 197 -14.83 -26.03 1.27
CA GLU A 197 -13.68 -26.80 1.76
C GLU A 197 -13.96 -27.42 3.14
N ASN A 198 -14.53 -26.64 4.07
CA ASN A 198 -14.87 -27.14 5.40
C ASN A 198 -15.96 -28.24 5.37
N GLU A 199 -16.96 -28.13 4.49
CA GLU A 199 -17.92 -29.21 4.26
C GLU A 199 -17.27 -30.49 3.73
N LEU A 200 -16.27 -30.35 2.86
CA LEU A 200 -15.50 -31.46 2.28
C LEU A 200 -14.66 -32.16 3.37
N ASN A 201 -13.97 -31.37 4.19
CA ASN A 201 -13.22 -31.84 5.36
C ASN A 201 -14.11 -32.55 6.40
N ILE A 202 -15.35 -32.07 6.62
CA ILE A 202 -16.34 -32.74 7.49
C ILE A 202 -16.76 -34.09 6.89
N LYS A 203 -17.00 -34.18 5.57
CA LYS A 203 -17.33 -35.44 4.89
C LYS A 203 -16.19 -36.45 5.00
N GLU A 204 -14.94 -36.02 4.81
CA GLU A 204 -13.76 -36.87 4.94
C GLU A 204 -13.53 -37.34 6.39
N LYS A 205 -13.61 -36.45 7.38
CA LYS A 205 -13.54 -36.80 8.80
C LYS A 205 -14.57 -37.87 9.19
N ASN A 206 -15.79 -37.75 8.69
CA ASN A 206 -16.86 -38.73 8.92
C ASN A 206 -16.58 -40.08 8.23
N LYS A 207 -15.88 -40.09 7.09
CA LYS A 207 -15.41 -41.33 6.44
C LYS A 207 -14.32 -42.01 7.27
N ILE A 208 -13.29 -41.28 7.70
CA ILE A 208 -12.19 -41.79 8.53
C ILE A 208 -12.74 -42.35 9.86
N GLN A 209 -13.73 -41.71 10.47
CA GLN A 209 -14.38 -42.22 11.69
C GLN A 209 -15.09 -43.57 11.47
N LYS A 210 -15.74 -43.79 10.33
CA LYS A 210 -16.35 -45.09 9.98
C LYS A 210 -15.30 -46.17 9.75
N GLU A 211 -14.20 -45.84 9.08
CA GLU A 211 -13.08 -46.78 8.86
C GLU A 211 -12.40 -47.16 10.18
N MET A 212 -12.14 -46.19 11.06
CA MET A 212 -11.66 -46.41 12.43
C MET A 212 -12.60 -47.30 13.25
N PHE A 213 -13.91 -47.15 13.11
CA PHE A 213 -14.88 -48.00 13.80
C PHE A 213 -14.82 -49.46 13.30
N ASN A 214 -14.71 -49.66 11.98
CA ASN A 214 -14.57 -50.98 11.37
C ASN A 214 -13.24 -51.66 11.78
N LEU A 215 -12.12 -50.94 11.72
CA LEU A 215 -10.81 -51.46 12.16
C LEU A 215 -10.80 -51.86 13.64
N ASN A 216 -11.49 -51.12 14.51
CA ASN A 216 -11.63 -51.51 15.92
C ASN A 216 -12.49 -52.77 16.10
N LYS A 217 -13.50 -52.98 15.25
CA LYS A 217 -14.29 -54.21 15.24
C LYS A 217 -13.45 -55.41 14.77
N GLU A 218 -12.67 -55.26 13.71
CA GLU A 218 -11.73 -56.29 13.21
C GLU A 218 -10.65 -56.63 14.24
N LYS A 219 -10.04 -55.60 14.86
CA LYS A 219 -9.07 -55.75 15.95
C LYS A 219 -9.65 -56.57 17.11
N LYS A 220 -10.91 -56.36 17.48
CA LYS A 220 -11.58 -57.16 18.52
C LYS A 220 -11.70 -58.63 18.10
N VAL A 221 -12.18 -58.90 16.88
CA VAL A 221 -12.28 -60.28 16.34
C VAL A 221 -10.91 -60.98 16.33
N PHE A 222 -9.84 -60.26 15.98
CA PHE A 222 -8.48 -60.80 16.00
C PHE A 222 -7.97 -61.12 17.42
N ILE A 223 -8.27 -60.27 18.40
CA ILE A 223 -7.97 -60.51 19.82
C ILE A 223 -8.71 -61.75 20.32
N ASP A 224 -10.02 -61.85 20.04
CA ASP A 224 -10.85 -62.97 20.46
C ASP A 224 -10.34 -64.30 19.84
N ALA A 225 -9.96 -64.29 18.56
CA ALA A 225 -9.36 -65.45 17.88
C ALA A 225 -7.98 -65.86 18.45
N ASN A 226 -7.13 -64.91 18.82
CA ASN A 226 -5.84 -65.22 19.46
C ASN A 226 -6.00 -65.74 20.89
N ASN A 227 -6.98 -65.24 21.64
CA ASN A 227 -7.32 -65.78 22.96
C ASN A 227 -7.80 -67.24 22.86
N GLN A 228 -8.60 -67.56 21.84
CA GLN A 228 -9.03 -68.93 21.55
C GLN A 228 -7.84 -69.86 21.23
N ARG A 229 -6.93 -69.42 20.34
CA ARG A 229 -5.69 -70.16 20.03
C ARG A 229 -4.80 -70.38 21.27
N LEU A 230 -4.73 -69.40 22.17
CA LEU A 230 -3.98 -69.53 23.42
C LEU A 230 -4.57 -70.58 24.36
N ILE A 231 -5.90 -70.76 24.35
CA ILE A 231 -6.59 -71.85 25.07
C ILE A 231 -6.24 -73.20 24.43
N GLU A 232 -6.31 -73.32 23.10
CA GLU A 232 -5.94 -74.53 22.36
C GLU A 232 -4.49 -74.96 22.63
N ILE A 233 -3.54 -74.02 22.60
CA ILE A 233 -2.12 -74.28 22.93
C ILE A 233 -1.97 -74.81 24.37
N LYS A 234 -2.74 -74.29 25.34
CA LYS A 234 -2.71 -74.80 26.72
C LYS A 234 -3.24 -76.23 26.83
N PHE A 235 -4.29 -76.59 26.08
CA PHE A 235 -4.78 -77.97 26.02
C PHE A 235 -3.74 -78.90 25.38
N LEU A 236 -3.18 -78.53 24.21
CA LEU A 236 -2.16 -79.31 23.52
C LEU A 236 -0.91 -79.54 24.40
N ASN A 237 -0.46 -78.53 25.14
CA ASN A 237 0.65 -78.68 26.09
C ASN A 237 0.30 -79.64 27.24
N SER A 238 -0.95 -79.62 27.74
CA SER A 238 -1.39 -80.57 28.77
C SER A 238 -1.41 -82.01 28.26
N ASP A 239 -1.85 -82.24 27.02
CA ASP A 239 -1.85 -83.57 26.41
C ASP A 239 -0.43 -84.05 26.07
N MET A 240 0.45 -83.15 25.62
CA MET A 240 1.89 -83.43 25.46
C MET A 240 2.55 -83.84 26.78
N GLU A 241 2.20 -83.23 27.91
CA GLU A 241 2.70 -83.65 29.23
C GLU A 241 2.18 -85.03 29.66
N LYS A 242 0.94 -85.39 29.32
CA LYS A 242 0.39 -86.74 29.57
C LYS A 242 1.14 -87.79 28.74
N LEU A 243 1.25 -87.56 27.43
CA LEU A 243 1.97 -88.44 26.51
C LEU A 243 3.45 -88.60 26.90
N LYS A 244 4.09 -87.54 27.39
CA LYS A 244 5.45 -87.62 27.93
C LYS A 244 5.53 -88.55 29.15
N LYS A 245 4.62 -88.42 30.12
CA LYS A 245 4.55 -89.31 31.29
C LYS A 245 4.29 -90.77 30.89
N GLU A 246 3.37 -91.02 29.96
CA GLU A 246 3.12 -92.36 29.41
C GLU A 246 4.36 -92.95 28.72
N SER A 247 5.07 -92.13 27.94
CA SER A 247 6.33 -92.51 27.29
C SER A 247 7.42 -92.84 28.31
N ASP A 248 7.58 -92.02 29.35
CA ASP A 248 8.56 -92.22 30.42
C ASP A 248 8.25 -93.50 31.23
N GLU A 249 6.98 -93.77 31.55
CA GLU A 249 6.55 -95.03 32.18
C GLU A 249 6.81 -96.26 31.28
N LYS A 250 6.54 -96.13 29.97
CA LYS A 250 6.76 -97.21 29.01
C LYS A 250 8.26 -97.49 28.81
N MET A 251 9.09 -96.44 28.75
CA MET A 251 10.55 -96.53 28.77
C MET A 251 11.06 -97.22 30.04
N LYS A 252 10.49 -96.90 31.21
CA LYS A 252 10.84 -97.57 32.47
C LYS A 252 10.51 -99.06 32.44
N LYS A 253 9.29 -99.44 31.98
CA LYS A 253 8.90 -100.85 31.82
C LYS A 253 9.82 -101.61 30.84
N MET A 254 10.12 -101.02 29.68
CA MET A 254 11.06 -101.62 28.72
C MET A 254 12.48 -101.76 29.27
N SER A 255 12.94 -100.82 30.10
CA SER A 255 14.22 -100.90 30.79
C SER A 255 14.24 -102.05 31.82
N GLU A 256 13.17 -102.20 32.60
CA GLU A 256 13.00 -103.31 33.56
C GLU A 256 12.90 -104.69 32.85
N GLU A 257 12.22 -104.78 31.71
CA GLU A 257 12.17 -105.98 30.86
C GLU A 257 13.54 -106.29 30.23
N SER A 258 14.23 -105.28 29.69
CA SER A 258 15.60 -105.43 29.16
C SER A 258 16.57 -105.92 30.25
N LEU A 259 16.42 -105.44 31.50
CA LEU A 259 17.22 -105.90 32.63
C LEU A 259 16.92 -107.36 33.02
N LYS A 260 15.66 -107.80 32.91
CA LYS A 260 15.29 -109.22 33.08
C LYS A 260 15.88 -110.09 31.97
N LEU A 261 15.71 -109.64 30.71
CA LEU A 261 16.22 -110.33 29.52
C LEU A 261 17.75 -110.44 29.56
N ASN A 262 18.47 -109.42 30.04
CA ASN A 262 19.92 -109.50 30.23
C ASN A 262 20.33 -110.54 31.29
N LYS A 263 19.61 -110.65 32.41
CA LYS A 263 19.88 -111.71 33.42
C LYS A 263 19.61 -113.11 32.87
N GLU A 264 18.60 -113.26 32.01
CA GLU A 264 18.30 -114.51 31.32
C GLU A 264 19.35 -114.81 30.23
N ASN A 265 19.78 -113.81 29.47
CA ASN A 265 20.89 -113.91 28.51
C ASN A 265 22.22 -114.23 29.19
N GLU A 266 22.51 -113.72 30.40
CA GLU A 266 23.69 -114.12 31.17
C GLU A 266 23.64 -115.60 31.60
N LYS A 267 22.45 -116.10 31.95
CA LYS A 267 22.24 -117.52 32.27
C LYS A 267 22.48 -118.38 31.02
N ILE A 268 21.85 -118.01 29.89
CA ILE A 268 22.06 -118.66 28.59
C ILE A 268 23.52 -118.56 28.16
N LEU A 269 24.22 -117.45 28.40
CA LEU A 269 25.64 -117.28 28.06
C LEU A 269 26.54 -118.20 28.87
N LYS A 270 26.24 -118.45 30.15
CA LYS A 270 26.96 -119.43 30.98
C LYS A 270 26.76 -120.86 30.47
N GLU A 271 25.53 -121.24 30.10
CA GLU A 271 25.23 -122.51 29.43
C GLU A 271 25.93 -122.60 28.06
N LYS A 272 25.96 -121.51 27.30
CA LYS A 272 26.59 -121.43 25.97
C LYS A 272 28.11 -121.48 26.05
N ILE A 273 28.74 -120.95 27.10
CA ILE A 273 30.19 -121.08 27.36
C ILE A 273 30.55 -122.53 27.70
N GLN A 274 29.68 -123.25 28.43
CA GLN A 274 29.84 -124.69 28.67
C GLN A 274 29.79 -125.46 27.33
N LEU A 275 28.76 -125.21 26.52
CA LEU A 275 28.61 -125.78 25.18
C LEU A 275 29.73 -125.35 24.20
N ILE A 276 30.33 -124.18 24.37
CA ILE A 276 31.47 -123.72 23.56
C ILE A 276 32.75 -124.49 23.92
N LYS A 277 32.99 -124.81 25.20
CA LYS A 277 34.12 -125.69 25.58
C LYS A 277 33.97 -127.10 24.97
N GLU A 278 32.75 -127.62 24.93
CA GLU A 278 32.44 -128.89 24.26
C GLU A 278 32.57 -128.77 22.73
N ARG A 279 32.16 -127.63 22.14
CA ARG A 279 32.25 -127.35 20.71
C ARG A 279 33.67 -127.03 20.23
N GLU A 280 34.55 -126.43 21.02
CA GLU A 280 35.93 -126.14 20.58
C GLU A 280 36.77 -127.41 20.45
N ASN A 281 36.56 -128.41 21.31
CA ASN A 281 37.07 -129.77 21.09
C ASN A 281 36.61 -130.35 19.74
N PHE A 282 35.42 -129.95 19.26
CA PHE A 282 34.84 -130.32 17.96
C PHE A 282 35.22 -129.37 16.79
N ARG A 283 35.86 -128.22 17.07
CA ARG A 283 36.08 -127.14 16.08
C ARG A 283 37.52 -127.05 15.59
N ILE A 284 38.48 -127.56 16.35
CA ILE A 284 39.86 -127.81 15.87
C ILE A 284 39.86 -128.69 14.61
N GLU A 285 38.85 -129.56 14.45
CA GLU A 285 38.71 -130.49 13.33
C GLU A 285 37.98 -129.91 12.10
N ILE A 286 37.28 -128.78 12.22
CA ILE A 286 36.33 -128.29 11.19
C ILE A 286 36.68 -126.91 10.58
N PHE A 287 37.57 -126.11 11.17
CA PHE A 287 37.85 -124.73 10.70
C PHE A 287 39.08 -124.54 9.79
N LYS A 288 39.32 -125.50 8.88
CA LYS A 288 39.79 -125.15 7.52
C LYS A 288 38.56 -124.91 6.66
N ILE A 289 38.27 -123.66 6.27
CA ILE A 289 37.67 -123.22 4.97
C ILE A 289 37.22 -121.74 5.05
N LYS A 290 37.59 -121.00 3.99
CA LYS A 290 37.50 -119.55 3.72
C LYS A 290 36.12 -118.88 3.74
N GLY A 291 36.14 -117.55 3.61
CA GLY A 291 35.11 -116.77 2.88
C GLY A 291 35.63 -115.44 2.31
N GLU A 292 35.90 -115.38 1.00
CA GLU A 292 36.14 -114.15 0.20
C GLU A 292 35.35 -114.29 -1.12
N MET A 293 34.70 -113.23 -1.62
CA MET A 293 33.83 -113.28 -2.81
C MET A 293 34.55 -112.90 -4.11
N ASN A 294 34.10 -113.44 -5.24
CA ASN A 294 34.52 -113.10 -6.61
C ASN A 294 33.33 -113.28 -7.58
N LEU A 295 33.43 -112.82 -8.84
CA LEU A 295 32.34 -112.90 -9.83
C LEU A 295 32.83 -113.49 -11.16
N ASN A 296 32.06 -114.41 -11.77
CA ASN A 296 32.35 -114.94 -13.11
C ASN A 296 31.12 -114.84 -14.02
N ILE A 297 31.34 -114.59 -15.32
CA ILE A 297 30.34 -114.43 -16.36
C ILE A 297 30.74 -115.30 -17.56
N LYS A 298 29.81 -116.10 -18.06
CA LYS A 298 29.93 -116.93 -19.28
C LYS A 298 29.07 -116.32 -20.38
N ASN A 299 29.56 -116.25 -21.62
CA ASN A 299 28.71 -115.87 -22.75
C ASN A 299 28.05 -117.09 -23.42
N LEU A 300 26.80 -116.94 -23.89
CA LEU A 300 25.89 -118.04 -24.21
C LEU A 300 24.91 -117.67 -25.35
N ALA A 301 25.41 -117.23 -26.51
CA ALA A 301 24.71 -117.24 -27.81
C ALA A 301 25.67 -117.03 -29.01
N GLU A 302 25.21 -117.41 -30.20
CA GLU A 302 25.89 -117.14 -31.49
C GLU A 302 25.75 -115.66 -31.88
N TYR A 303 26.85 -115.02 -32.31
CA TYR A 303 26.91 -113.56 -32.45
C TYR A 303 26.52 -113.01 -33.82
N LYS A 304 25.92 -111.81 -33.80
CA LYS A 304 25.76 -110.94 -34.98
C LYS A 304 26.79 -109.80 -34.96
N LYS A 305 27.12 -109.26 -36.13
CA LYS A 305 27.99 -108.08 -36.25
C LYS A 305 27.34 -106.90 -35.53
N GLY A 306 28.04 -106.32 -34.54
CA GLY A 306 27.51 -105.24 -33.69
C GLY A 306 27.11 -105.65 -32.25
N SER A 307 27.43 -106.88 -31.80
CA SER A 307 27.27 -107.27 -30.40
C SER A 307 28.30 -106.63 -29.48
N TYR A 308 27.86 -106.23 -28.28
CA TYR A 308 28.67 -105.58 -27.23
C TYR A 308 28.32 -106.12 -25.84
N VAL A 309 29.33 -106.28 -24.98
CA VAL A 309 29.20 -106.64 -23.57
C VAL A 309 30.05 -105.67 -22.73
N GLY A 310 29.44 -105.00 -21.75
CA GLY A 310 30.12 -104.30 -20.66
C GLY A 310 30.06 -105.11 -19.37
N ILE A 311 31.16 -105.21 -18.63
CA ILE A 311 31.24 -105.84 -17.29
C ILE A 311 32.07 -104.93 -16.36
N GLY A 312 31.60 -104.67 -15.14
CA GLY A 312 32.35 -103.88 -14.16
C GLY A 312 31.58 -103.71 -12.85
N PHE A 313 31.74 -102.57 -12.21
CA PHE A 313 30.88 -102.13 -11.10
C PHE A 313 30.29 -100.76 -11.40
N TYR A 314 29.08 -100.53 -10.92
CA TYR A 314 28.39 -99.25 -10.99
C TYR A 314 29.15 -98.19 -10.17
N ASN A 315 29.09 -96.93 -10.61
CA ASN A 315 29.83 -95.76 -10.12
C ASN A 315 31.36 -95.73 -10.36
N ILE A 316 32.04 -96.82 -10.75
CA ILE A 316 33.44 -96.72 -11.20
C ILE A 316 33.48 -96.44 -12.71
N THR A 317 34.34 -95.53 -13.14
CA THR A 317 34.66 -95.26 -14.56
C THR A 317 35.23 -96.51 -15.26
N THR A 318 36.13 -97.21 -14.56
CA THR A 318 36.75 -98.47 -15.02
C THR A 318 35.70 -99.56 -15.26
N ARG A 319 35.50 -99.94 -16.53
CA ARG A 319 34.62 -101.03 -16.95
C ARG A 319 35.18 -101.76 -18.16
N LEU A 320 35.04 -103.08 -18.17
CA LEU A 320 35.47 -103.96 -19.25
C LEU A 320 34.45 -103.95 -20.38
N SER A 321 34.78 -103.24 -21.46
CA SER A 321 33.93 -103.15 -22.65
C SER A 321 34.47 -104.04 -23.77
N ILE A 322 33.69 -105.04 -24.19
CA ILE A 322 34.05 -106.01 -25.22
C ILE A 322 33.16 -105.81 -26.45
N ASN A 323 33.76 -105.49 -27.60
CA ASN A 323 33.05 -105.25 -28.85
C ASN A 323 33.51 -106.21 -29.97
N ASN A 324 32.55 -106.87 -30.61
CA ASN A 324 32.80 -107.84 -31.68
C ASN A 324 33.35 -107.18 -32.96
N SER A 325 33.06 -105.90 -33.23
CA SER A 325 33.50 -105.25 -34.47
C SER A 325 35.00 -105.00 -34.57
N SER A 326 35.74 -105.07 -33.45
CA SER A 326 37.15 -104.69 -33.38
C SER A 326 38.05 -105.66 -32.61
N ASN A 327 37.51 -106.66 -31.89
CA ASN A 327 38.27 -107.50 -30.95
C ASN A 327 39.07 -106.71 -29.90
N THR A 328 38.65 -105.47 -29.64
CA THR A 328 39.29 -104.58 -28.67
C THR A 328 38.53 -104.60 -27.36
N LEU A 329 39.31 -104.75 -26.30
CA LEU A 329 38.90 -104.60 -24.92
C LEU A 329 39.15 -103.15 -24.54
N TRP A 330 38.08 -102.38 -24.35
CA TRP A 330 38.19 -100.99 -23.90
C TRP A 330 38.05 -100.93 -22.38
N ASN A 331 38.98 -100.23 -21.74
CA ASN A 331 38.76 -99.66 -20.43
C ASN A 331 38.50 -98.15 -20.56
N VAL A 332 37.54 -97.64 -19.79
CA VAL A 332 37.11 -96.22 -19.83
C VAL A 332 37.51 -95.54 -18.52
N GLY A 333 38.81 -95.53 -18.22
CA GLY A 333 39.38 -94.68 -17.17
C GLY A 333 39.51 -93.23 -17.64
N GLU A 334 39.61 -92.27 -16.71
CA GLU A 334 39.46 -90.83 -17.04
C GLU A 334 40.58 -90.25 -17.92
N ASP A 335 41.82 -90.77 -17.87
CA ASP A 335 42.98 -90.17 -18.57
C ASP A 335 43.73 -91.08 -19.57
N GLU A 336 43.57 -92.41 -19.56
CA GLU A 336 44.25 -93.30 -20.53
C GLU A 336 43.35 -94.43 -21.05
N LEU A 337 42.98 -94.35 -22.35
CA LEU A 337 42.32 -95.41 -23.11
C LEU A 337 43.28 -96.59 -23.36
N THR A 338 43.42 -97.45 -22.36
CA THR A 338 44.17 -98.71 -22.45
C THR A 338 43.37 -99.75 -23.23
N CYS A 339 43.59 -99.76 -24.54
CA CYS A 339 43.07 -100.79 -25.45
C CYS A 339 43.91 -102.07 -25.31
N TYR A 340 43.25 -103.21 -25.05
CA TYR A 340 43.89 -104.53 -25.18
C TYR A 340 43.32 -105.26 -26.41
N GLU A 341 44.18 -105.59 -27.36
CA GLU A 341 43.83 -106.49 -28.46
C GLU A 341 43.73 -107.92 -27.90
N SER A 342 42.50 -108.40 -27.68
CA SER A 342 42.27 -109.76 -27.20
C SER A 342 41.15 -110.39 -28.01
N SER A 343 41.52 -111.21 -29.00
CA SER A 343 40.54 -112.01 -29.74
C SER A 343 39.73 -112.88 -28.77
N TRP A 344 38.42 -112.72 -28.79
CA TRP A 344 37.46 -113.39 -27.92
C TRP A 344 36.57 -114.32 -28.75
N LYS A 345 36.03 -115.35 -28.10
CA LYS A 345 35.27 -116.42 -28.74
C LYS A 345 34.04 -116.79 -27.91
N ASP A 346 33.05 -117.35 -28.56
CA ASP A 346 31.91 -118.02 -27.94
C ASP A 346 32.37 -118.95 -26.81
N LYS A 347 31.70 -118.87 -25.67
CA LYS A 347 32.00 -119.63 -24.42
C LYS A 347 33.24 -119.19 -23.65
N ASP A 348 33.93 -118.10 -24.05
CA ASP A 348 34.90 -117.44 -23.17
C ASP A 348 34.24 -117.06 -21.83
N VAL A 349 34.98 -117.26 -20.74
CA VAL A 349 34.55 -116.92 -19.37
C VAL A 349 35.29 -115.66 -18.94
N PHE A 350 34.57 -114.60 -18.60
CA PHE A 350 35.15 -113.38 -18.05
C PHE A 350 34.87 -113.30 -16.56
N GLY A 351 35.88 -113.01 -15.75
CA GLY A 351 35.72 -112.75 -14.33
C GLY A 351 36.04 -111.31 -13.99
N CYS A 352 35.37 -110.79 -12.97
CA CYS A 352 35.64 -109.50 -12.37
C CYS A 352 35.88 -109.71 -10.87
N GLY A 353 37.06 -109.33 -10.39
CA GLY A 353 37.46 -109.48 -9.00
C GLY A 353 37.83 -108.13 -8.40
N VAL A 354 37.50 -107.95 -7.11
CA VAL A 354 37.97 -106.82 -6.31
C VAL A 354 38.71 -107.38 -5.12
N VAL A 355 39.85 -106.78 -4.80
CA VAL A 355 40.65 -107.09 -3.62
C VAL A 355 40.58 -105.91 -2.68
N PHE A 356 40.10 -106.16 -1.47
CA PHE A 356 40.29 -105.29 -0.33
C PHE A 356 41.48 -105.84 0.46
N PRO A 357 42.67 -105.22 0.39
CA PRO A 357 43.82 -105.67 1.15
C PRO A 357 43.55 -105.57 2.66
N SER A 358 44.31 -106.33 3.45
CA SER A 358 44.20 -106.29 4.90
C SER A 358 44.44 -104.86 5.41
N TRP A 359 43.60 -104.38 6.34
CA TRP A 359 43.71 -103.07 7.01
C TRP A 359 45.05 -102.80 7.72
N LYS A 360 45.94 -103.80 7.77
CA LYS A 360 47.32 -103.70 8.27
C LYS A 360 48.36 -103.35 7.21
N ASP A 361 48.01 -103.41 5.92
CA ASP A 361 48.89 -103.10 4.79
C ASP A 361 48.40 -101.84 4.06
N ASN A 362 48.48 -100.72 4.77
CA ASN A 362 48.03 -99.38 4.35
C ASN A 362 48.76 -98.83 3.10
N LYS A 363 49.64 -99.60 2.47
CA LYS A 363 50.39 -99.22 1.26
C LYS A 363 49.72 -99.68 -0.03
N VAL A 364 48.78 -100.62 0.06
CA VAL A 364 48.04 -101.15 -1.07
C VAL A 364 46.61 -100.62 -0.98
N LEU A 365 46.18 -99.84 -1.97
CA LEU A 365 44.77 -99.45 -2.09
C LEU A 365 43.93 -100.67 -2.52
N PRO A 366 42.63 -100.70 -2.22
CA PRO A 366 41.72 -101.65 -2.86
C PRO A 366 41.85 -101.59 -4.37
N TYR A 367 41.74 -102.72 -5.07
CA TYR A 367 41.87 -102.75 -6.52
C TYR A 367 40.96 -103.76 -7.20
N MET A 368 40.50 -103.40 -8.40
CA MET A 368 39.79 -104.28 -9.30
C MET A 368 40.76 -104.93 -10.31
N PHE A 369 40.44 -106.14 -10.76
CA PHE A 369 41.09 -106.80 -11.88
C PHE A 369 40.07 -107.62 -12.68
N PHE A 370 40.35 -107.78 -13.98
CA PHE A 370 39.56 -108.64 -14.85
C PHE A 370 40.30 -109.94 -15.15
N THR A 371 39.56 -110.97 -15.52
CA THR A 371 40.11 -112.26 -15.95
C THR A 371 39.42 -112.76 -17.20
N LYS A 372 40.12 -113.57 -17.99
CA LYS A 372 39.58 -114.32 -19.13
C LYS A 372 40.01 -115.77 -19.02
N ASN A 373 39.06 -116.69 -19.10
CA ASN A 373 39.23 -118.14 -19.00
C ASN A 373 39.97 -118.66 -17.75
N GLY A 374 40.16 -117.82 -16.74
CA GLY A 374 40.85 -118.13 -15.48
C GLY A 374 42.20 -117.42 -15.30
N GLU A 375 42.62 -116.58 -16.25
CA GLU A 375 43.87 -115.80 -16.21
C GLU A 375 43.58 -114.31 -16.09
N ILE A 376 44.40 -113.54 -15.35
CA ILE A 376 44.24 -112.08 -15.22
C ILE A 376 44.55 -111.41 -16.55
N ILE A 377 43.69 -110.47 -16.97
CA ILE A 377 43.88 -109.64 -18.16
C ILE A 377 44.02 -108.16 -17.77
N GLY A 378 44.94 -107.47 -18.44
CA GLY A 378 45.22 -106.06 -18.21
C GLY A 378 45.98 -105.77 -16.92
N LYS A 379 46.03 -104.50 -16.53
CA LYS A 379 46.61 -104.03 -15.25
C LYS A 379 45.59 -104.21 -14.11
N LYS A 380 46.08 -104.18 -12.86
CA LYS A 380 45.23 -103.96 -11.68
C LYS A 380 44.81 -102.49 -11.64
N PHE A 381 43.55 -102.22 -11.32
CA PHE A 381 42.98 -100.87 -11.27
C PHE A 381 42.77 -100.46 -9.81
N PRO A 382 43.55 -99.52 -9.25
CA PRO A 382 43.30 -99.02 -7.90
C PRO A 382 41.92 -98.36 -7.85
N LEU A 383 41.21 -98.57 -6.75
CA LEU A 383 39.97 -97.90 -6.41
C LEU A 383 40.28 -96.75 -5.45
N SER A 384 39.44 -95.72 -5.44
CA SER A 384 39.55 -94.65 -4.46
C SER A 384 39.03 -95.10 -3.09
N GLU A 385 39.38 -94.38 -2.04
CA GLU A 385 38.81 -94.60 -0.70
C GLU A 385 37.32 -94.21 -0.62
N GLU A 386 36.75 -93.59 -1.66
CA GLU A 386 35.34 -93.20 -1.73
C GLU A 386 34.46 -94.27 -2.43
N ASP A 387 35.07 -95.29 -3.04
CA ASP A 387 34.40 -96.35 -3.83
C ASP A 387 33.74 -97.47 -2.97
N ASP A 388 33.22 -97.13 -1.79
CA ASP A 388 32.70 -98.07 -0.78
C ASP A 388 31.43 -98.86 -1.20
N ASN A 389 30.82 -98.53 -2.35
CA ASN A 389 29.52 -99.06 -2.78
C ASN A 389 29.56 -99.80 -4.14
N LEU A 390 30.54 -100.70 -4.28
CA LEU A 390 30.74 -101.51 -5.48
C LEU A 390 29.56 -102.45 -5.77
N ARG A 391 28.75 -102.11 -6.77
CA ARG A 391 27.62 -102.95 -7.24
C ARG A 391 27.94 -103.54 -8.61
N PRO A 392 27.95 -104.87 -8.79
CA PRO A 392 28.22 -105.48 -10.10
C PRO A 392 27.33 -104.89 -11.19
N PHE A 393 27.94 -104.48 -12.30
CA PHE A 393 27.29 -103.87 -13.45
C PHE A 393 27.57 -104.69 -14.70
N PHE A 394 26.54 -104.85 -15.54
CA PHE A 394 26.64 -105.48 -16.84
C PHE A 394 25.74 -104.76 -17.86
N GLU A 395 26.27 -104.58 -19.07
CA GLU A 395 25.59 -103.93 -20.20
C GLU A 395 25.63 -104.88 -21.39
N LEU A 396 24.50 -105.08 -22.08
CA LEU A 396 24.38 -106.08 -23.14
C LEU A 396 23.71 -105.49 -24.38
N LEU A 397 24.34 -105.70 -25.54
CA LEU A 397 23.76 -105.40 -26.85
C LEU A 397 23.91 -106.62 -27.75
N SER A 398 22.78 -107.12 -28.28
CA SER A 398 22.71 -108.21 -29.26
C SER A 398 23.47 -109.49 -28.89
N CYS A 399 23.50 -109.85 -27.60
CA CYS A 399 24.10 -111.09 -27.06
C CYS A 399 23.45 -111.48 -25.72
N SER A 400 23.76 -112.68 -25.20
CA SER A 400 23.21 -113.18 -23.93
C SER A 400 24.28 -113.87 -23.08
N ILE A 401 24.29 -113.58 -21.78
CA ILE A 401 25.27 -114.10 -20.82
C ILE A 401 24.60 -114.93 -19.71
N GLU A 402 25.33 -115.91 -19.19
CA GLU A 402 25.09 -116.60 -17.92
C GLU A 402 26.00 -115.97 -16.86
N ILE A 403 25.44 -115.51 -15.74
CA ILE A 403 26.19 -114.91 -14.63
C ILE A 403 26.29 -115.90 -13.47
N ASN A 404 27.49 -116.05 -12.91
CA ASN A 404 27.78 -116.87 -11.74
C ASN A 404 28.34 -116.02 -10.59
N PHE A 405 27.49 -115.74 -9.61
CA PHE A 405 27.82 -115.05 -8.35
C PHE A 405 28.46 -115.96 -7.28
N GLY A 406 28.68 -117.25 -7.57
CA GLY A 406 29.24 -118.21 -6.61
C GLY A 406 28.20 -118.89 -5.71
N ASN A 407 26.91 -118.81 -6.05
CA ASN A 407 25.83 -119.46 -5.29
C ASN A 407 25.96 -121.00 -5.25
N ASP A 408 26.70 -121.59 -6.19
CA ASP A 408 27.00 -123.03 -6.25
C ASP A 408 28.45 -123.23 -6.72
N LEU A 409 29.40 -123.10 -5.79
CA LEU A 409 30.83 -123.32 -6.08
C LEU A 409 31.19 -124.80 -6.31
N VAL A 410 30.30 -125.75 -5.99
CA VAL A 410 30.55 -127.19 -6.17
C VAL A 410 30.32 -127.57 -7.62
N ASN A 411 29.17 -127.22 -8.20
CA ASN A 411 28.84 -127.55 -9.59
C ASN A 411 29.25 -126.45 -10.58
N LYS A 412 29.37 -125.20 -10.12
CA LYS A 412 29.80 -124.04 -10.92
C LYS A 412 30.92 -123.26 -10.21
N PRO A 413 32.12 -123.84 -10.03
CA PRO A 413 33.26 -123.11 -9.48
C PRO A 413 33.62 -121.89 -10.36
N PHE A 414 34.22 -120.88 -9.73
CA PHE A 414 34.84 -119.77 -10.45
C PHE A 414 35.97 -120.28 -11.34
N ARG A 415 36.10 -119.70 -12.54
CA ARG A 415 37.15 -120.10 -13.48
C ARG A 415 38.51 -119.56 -13.07
N TYR A 416 38.53 -118.37 -12.48
CA TYR A 416 39.70 -117.83 -11.80
C TYR A 416 39.89 -118.52 -10.44
N ASN A 417 41.07 -119.09 -10.20
CA ASN A 417 41.41 -119.68 -8.91
C ASN A 417 41.77 -118.57 -7.90
N ILE A 418 40.82 -118.20 -7.05
CA ILE A 418 40.98 -117.16 -6.02
C ILE A 418 42.11 -117.44 -5.01
N TYR A 419 42.55 -118.70 -4.87
CA TYR A 419 43.68 -119.06 -4.00
C TYR A 419 45.03 -118.64 -4.58
N ASN A 420 45.11 -118.35 -5.89
CA ASN A 420 46.31 -117.89 -6.58
C ASN A 420 46.43 -116.35 -6.64
N HIS A 421 45.57 -115.62 -5.93
CA HIS A 421 45.62 -114.14 -5.92
C HIS A 421 46.51 -113.56 -4.80
N ILE A 422 46.85 -114.39 -3.81
CA ILE A 422 47.60 -114.04 -2.60
C ILE A 422 49.10 -114.08 -2.88
#